data_AF-X1E8U6-F1
#
_entry.id   AF-X1E8U6-F1
#
_cell.length_a   1.000
_cell.length_b   1.000
_cell.length_c   1.000
_cell.angle_alpha   90.00
_cell.angle_beta   90.00
_cell.angle_gamma   90.00
#
_symmetry.space_group_name_H-M   'P 1'
#
loop_
_entity.id
_entity.type
_entity.pdbx_description
1 polymer ?
#
loop_
_entity_poly.entity_id
_entity_poly.type
_entity_poly.pdbx_seq_one_letter_code
_entity_poly.pdbx_strand_id
1 'polypeptide(L)'
;MIVVNEYEAILEAYGKAGGSLDALRSKEVGNLVIHKNRVLSANEVKGIKVETEETETGVNIYFLVEEGAKIKYPVHLCFGVLPKEGLQEIILRVEAQADSEVTVIAHCIFPT
;
A
#
# COMPACT_ATOMS: atom_id res chain seq x y z
N MET A 1 -12.64 8.47 -14.70
CA MET A 1 -13.64 8.37 -13.61
C MET A 1 -13.78 6.96 -13.00
N ILE A 2 -12.94 5.98 -13.35
CA ILE A 2 -13.05 4.58 -12.84
C ILE A 2 -12.28 4.39 -11.52
N VAL A 3 -11.09 4.99 -11.41
CA VAL A 3 -10.17 4.84 -10.25
C VAL A 3 -10.78 5.27 -8.91
N VAL A 4 -11.58 6.34 -8.90
CA VAL A 4 -12.24 6.85 -7.67
C VAL A 4 -13.20 5.81 -7.09
N ASN A 5 -13.88 5.04 -7.94
CA ASN A 5 -14.82 4.02 -7.49
C ASN A 5 -14.11 2.78 -6.92
N GLU A 6 -12.96 2.40 -7.50
CA GLU A 6 -12.17 1.27 -7.02
C GLU A 6 -11.50 1.56 -5.67
N TYR A 7 -11.03 2.79 -5.47
CA TYR A 7 -10.44 3.22 -4.20
C TYR A 7 -11.45 3.17 -3.06
N GLU A 8 -12.64 3.74 -3.24
CA GLU A 8 -13.70 3.69 -2.23
C GLU A 8 -14.15 2.25 -1.94
N ALA A 9 -14.22 1.38 -2.96
CA ALA A 9 -14.54 -0.03 -2.77
C ALA A 9 -13.49 -0.76 -1.91
N ILE A 10 -12.20 -0.47 -2.10
CA ILE A 10 -11.13 -1.00 -1.23
C ILE A 10 -11.26 -0.47 0.20
N LEU A 11 -11.51 0.83 0.38
CA LEU A 11 -11.70 1.41 1.70
C LEU A 11 -12.90 0.77 2.43
N GLU A 12 -14.02 0.60 1.74
CA GLU A 12 -15.20 -0.05 2.30
C GLU A 12 -14.92 -1.49 2.71
N ALA A 13 -14.27 -2.28 1.85
CA ALA A 13 -13.90 -3.66 2.15
C ALA A 13 -12.91 -3.74 3.33
N TYR A 14 -11.93 -2.86 3.37
CA TYR A 14 -10.98 -2.76 4.48
C TYR A 14 -11.66 -2.41 5.81
N GLY A 15 -12.58 -1.44 5.80
CA GLY A 15 -13.37 -1.07 6.98
C GLY A 15 -14.24 -2.22 7.49
N LYS A 16 -14.88 -2.97 6.57
CA LYS A 16 -15.66 -4.18 6.92
C LYS A 16 -14.80 -5.29 7.50
N ALA A 17 -13.54 -5.39 7.09
CA ALA A 17 -12.56 -6.33 7.63
C ALA A 17 -11.98 -5.91 9.00
N GLY A 18 -12.45 -4.79 9.58
CA GLY A 18 -11.97 -4.27 10.87
C GLY A 18 -10.78 -3.33 10.77
N GLY A 19 -10.41 -2.92 9.56
CA GLY A 19 -9.34 -1.98 9.29
C GLY A 19 -9.68 -0.54 9.70
N SER A 20 -8.69 0.20 10.20
CA SER A 20 -8.85 1.63 10.52
C SER A 20 -8.69 2.49 9.26
N LEU A 21 -9.78 3.13 8.81
CA LEU A 21 -9.76 4.04 7.65
C LEU A 21 -8.81 5.24 7.83
N ASP A 22 -8.57 5.65 9.07
CA ASP A 22 -7.65 6.75 9.38
C ASP A 22 -6.21 6.41 9.00
N ALA A 23 -5.85 5.12 9.02
CA ALA A 23 -4.52 4.65 8.57
C ALA A 23 -4.31 4.84 7.05
N LEU A 24 -5.38 4.95 6.26
CA LEU A 24 -5.33 5.16 4.81
C LEU A 24 -5.63 6.61 4.40
N ARG A 25 -6.27 7.39 5.28
CA ARG A 25 -6.66 8.78 5.01
C ARG A 25 -5.71 9.81 5.61
N SER A 26 -4.90 9.45 6.62
CA SER A 26 -3.95 10.36 7.25
C SER A 26 -2.76 10.66 6.35
N LYS A 27 -2.43 11.96 6.22
CA LYS A 27 -1.23 12.41 5.50
C LYS A 27 0.08 12.08 6.24
N GLU A 28 0.01 11.88 7.55
CA GLU A 28 1.18 11.55 8.39
C GLU A 28 1.51 10.05 8.38
N VAL A 29 0.61 9.22 7.85
CA VAL A 29 0.75 7.77 7.79
C VAL A 29 1.05 7.37 6.35
N GLY A 30 2.25 6.84 6.12
CA GLY A 30 2.62 6.33 4.80
C GLY A 30 1.70 5.18 4.40
N ASN A 31 1.16 5.21 3.18
CA ASN A 31 0.35 4.11 2.68
C ASN A 31 0.48 3.93 1.17
N LEU A 32 0.27 2.69 0.73
CA LEU A 32 0.20 2.32 -0.67
C LEU A 32 -1.04 1.44 -0.86
N VAL A 33 -1.92 1.80 -1.78
CA VAL A 33 -3.17 1.08 -2.05
C VAL A 33 -3.17 0.62 -3.51
N ILE A 34 -3.25 -0.68 -3.71
CA ILE A 34 -3.16 -1.32 -5.03
C ILE A 34 -4.34 -2.27 -5.21
N HIS A 35 -5.06 -2.16 -6.33
CA HIS A 35 -6.09 -3.10 -6.73
C HIS A 35 -5.63 -3.88 -7.96
N LYS A 36 -5.48 -5.20 -7.84
CA LYS A 36 -4.85 -6.04 -8.88
C LYS A 36 -3.49 -5.48 -9.30
N ASN A 37 -3.35 -5.02 -10.53
CA ASN A 37 -2.14 -4.41 -11.04
C ASN A 37 -2.17 -2.87 -11.01
N ARG A 38 -3.24 -2.25 -10.50
CA ARG A 38 -3.41 -0.79 -10.52
C ARG A 38 -3.03 -0.15 -9.19
N VAL A 39 -2.16 0.84 -9.24
CA VAL A 39 -1.83 1.68 -8.09
C VAL A 39 -2.93 2.73 -7.95
N LEU A 40 -3.72 2.64 -6.88
CA LEU A 40 -4.85 3.55 -6.62
C LEU A 40 -4.44 4.77 -5.80
N SER A 41 -3.51 4.58 -4.86
CA SER A 41 -2.98 5.65 -3.99
C SER A 41 -1.57 5.31 -3.54
N ALA A 42 -0.70 6.33 -3.50
CA ALA A 42 0.61 6.27 -2.87
C ALA A 42 0.80 7.56 -2.04
N ASN A 43 0.83 7.40 -0.71
CA ASN A 43 1.15 8.47 0.22
C ASN A 43 2.53 8.21 0.81
N GLU A 44 3.53 8.92 0.28
CA GLU A 44 4.87 8.92 0.83
C GLU A 44 4.95 9.85 2.04
N VAL A 45 5.73 9.45 3.04
CA VAL A 45 6.08 10.29 4.18
C VAL A 45 7.58 10.54 4.18
N LYS A 46 8.01 11.64 4.82
CA LYS A 46 9.43 12.02 4.87
C LYS A 46 10.29 10.84 5.35
N GLY A 47 11.36 10.52 4.61
CA GLY A 47 12.26 9.41 4.90
C GLY A 47 11.87 8.08 4.23
N ILE A 48 10.76 8.04 3.48
CA ILE A 48 10.34 6.91 2.66
C ILE A 48 10.20 7.37 1.21
N LYS A 49 10.70 6.54 0.28
CA LYS A 49 10.41 6.65 -1.15
C LYS A 49 9.82 5.33 -1.64
N VAL A 50 8.80 5.43 -2.49
CA VAL A 50 8.13 4.28 -3.07
C VAL A 50 8.05 4.45 -4.57
N GLU A 51 8.73 3.55 -5.30
CA GLU A 51 8.60 3.45 -6.74
C GLU A 51 7.73 2.23 -7.07
N THR A 52 6.80 2.40 -7.99
CA THR A 52 5.88 1.34 -8.40
C THR A 52 5.85 1.21 -9.91
N GLU A 53 5.86 -0.03 -10.38
CA GLU A 53 5.67 -0.37 -11.78
C GLU A 53 4.52 -1.38 -11.87
N GLU A 54 3.43 -0.98 -12.54
CA GLU A 54 2.30 -1.86 -12.83
C GLU A 54 2.73 -2.93 -13.85
N THR A 55 2.43 -4.20 -13.58
CA THR A 55 2.69 -5.32 -14.50
C THR A 55 1.39 -5.84 -15.10
N GLU A 56 1.47 -6.87 -15.94
CA GLU A 56 0.28 -7.53 -16.48
C GLU A 56 -0.57 -8.19 -15.38
N THR A 57 0.10 -8.75 -14.36
CA THR A 57 -0.49 -9.61 -13.33
C THR A 57 -0.44 -9.02 -11.93
N GLY A 58 0.20 -7.86 -11.73
CA GLY A 58 0.30 -7.22 -10.44
C GLY A 58 1.22 -6.01 -10.45
N VAL A 59 2.22 -5.97 -9.57
CA VAL A 59 3.03 -4.77 -9.35
C VAL A 59 4.43 -5.10 -8.84
N ASN A 60 5.43 -4.39 -9.36
CA ASN A 60 6.76 -4.31 -8.78
C ASN A 60 6.85 -3.05 -7.91
N ILE A 61 7.35 -3.20 -6.69
CA ILE A 61 7.45 -2.13 -5.70
C ILE A 61 8.87 -2.08 -5.19
N TYR A 62 9.50 -0.92 -5.33
CA TYR A 62 10.73 -0.60 -4.65
C TYR A 62 10.44 0.36 -3.49
N PHE A 63 10.67 -0.11 -2.27
CA PHE A 63 10.40 0.61 -1.04
C PHE A 63 11.72 0.94 -0.35
N LEU A 64 12.08 2.21 -0.36
CA LEU A 64 13.32 2.71 0.24
C LEU A 64 13.03 3.45 1.55
N VAL A 65 13.72 3.06 2.62
CA VAL A 65 13.84 3.83 3.85
C VAL A 65 15.18 4.54 3.82
N GLU A 66 15.13 5.87 3.79
CA GLU A 66 16.32 6.72 3.66
C GLU A 66 17.23 6.61 4.89
N GLU A 67 18.52 6.87 4.69
CA GLU A 67 19.53 6.85 5.75
C GLU A 67 19.12 7.71 6.96
N GLY A 68 19.23 7.14 8.17
CA GLY A 68 18.88 7.78 9.43
C GLY A 68 17.38 8.06 9.64
N ALA A 69 16.51 7.67 8.69
CA ALA A 69 15.07 7.91 8.81
C ALA A 69 14.44 7.02 9.87
N LYS A 70 13.74 7.63 10.84
CA LYS A 70 12.98 6.93 11.88
C LYS A 70 11.49 7.20 11.72
N ILE A 71 10.80 6.23 11.13
CA ILE A 71 9.40 6.40 10.75
C ILE A 71 8.52 6.16 11.97
N LYS A 72 7.85 7.23 12.42
CA LYS A 72 7.08 7.25 13.67
C LYS A 72 5.87 6.31 13.67
N TYR A 73 5.18 6.23 12.54
CA TYR A 73 3.94 5.45 12.40
C TYR A 73 4.14 4.29 11.42
N PRO A 74 3.45 3.16 11.62
CA PRO A 74 3.50 2.05 10.67
C PRO A 74 3.08 2.50 9.27
N VAL A 75 3.78 2.00 8.26
CA VAL A 75 3.45 2.18 6.86
C VAL A 75 2.53 1.06 6.43
N HIS A 76 1.40 1.40 5.81
CA HIS A 76 0.38 0.42 5.42
C HIS A 76 0.41 0.11 3.93
N LEU A 77 0.64 -1.15 3.57
CA LEU A 77 0.58 -1.63 2.19
C LEU A 77 -0.72 -2.42 2.01
N CYS A 78 -1.65 -1.91 1.21
CA CYS A 78 -2.95 -2.52 0.96
C CYS A 78 -3.00 -3.11 -0.45
N PHE A 79 -3.20 -4.42 -0.52
CA PHE A 79 -3.28 -5.20 -1.74
C PHE A 79 -4.67 -5.80 -1.88
N GLY A 80 -5.48 -5.24 -2.79
CA GLY A 80 -6.85 -5.64 -3.03
C GLY A 80 -7.00 -6.50 -4.28
N VAL A 81 -7.79 -7.57 -4.15
CA VAL A 81 -8.36 -8.33 -5.28
C VAL A 81 -9.84 -8.47 -5.00
N LEU A 82 -10.65 -7.53 -5.50
CA LEU A 82 -12.10 -7.48 -5.22
C LEU A 82 -12.96 -8.44 -6.05
N PRO A 83 -12.59 -8.87 -7.27
CA PRO A 83 -13.36 -9.91 -7.95
C PRO A 83 -13.29 -11.24 -7.21
N LYS A 84 -14.34 -12.07 -7.36
CA LYS A 84 -14.45 -13.39 -6.74
C LYS A 84 -13.23 -14.30 -7.00
N GLU A 85 -12.64 -14.16 -8.18
CA GLU A 85 -11.41 -14.84 -8.58
C GLU A 85 -10.46 -13.82 -9.19
N GLY A 86 -9.16 -13.94 -8.91
CA GLY A 86 -8.14 -13.06 -9.46
C GLY A 86 -6.74 -13.45 -9.03
N LEU A 87 -5.76 -13.02 -9.82
CA LEU A 87 -4.33 -13.12 -9.52
C LEU A 87 -3.80 -11.69 -9.27
N GLN A 88 -2.93 -11.56 -8.27
CA GLN A 88 -2.14 -10.36 -8.03
C GLN A 88 -0.72 -10.80 -7.66
N GLU A 89 0.22 -10.65 -8.58
CA GLU A 89 1.64 -10.92 -8.34
C GLU A 89 2.33 -9.68 -7.76
N ILE A 90 2.88 -9.81 -6.55
CA ILE A 90 3.47 -8.69 -5.82
C ILE A 90 4.97 -8.96 -5.67
N ILE A 91 5.80 -8.15 -6.32
CA ILE A 91 7.25 -8.15 -6.12
C ILE A 91 7.61 -6.92 -5.29
N LEU A 92 7.77 -7.11 -3.99
CA LEU A 92 8.17 -6.05 -3.06
C LEU A 92 9.66 -6.18 -2.72
N ARG A 93 10.46 -5.20 -3.14
CA ARG A 93 11.84 -5.02 -2.69
C ARG A 93 11.90 -3.91 -1.66
N VAL A 94 12.31 -4.25 -0.45
CA VAL A 94 12.53 -3.29 0.64
C VAL A 94 14.03 -3.05 0.80
N GLU A 95 14.44 -1.79 0.79
CA GLU A 95 15.79 -1.35 1.09
C GLU A 95 15.75 -0.39 2.28
N ALA A 96 16.33 -0.80 3.40
CA ALA A 96 16.49 0.03 4.58
C ALA A 96 17.95 0.45 4.69
N GLN A 97 18.22 1.75 4.57
CA GLN A 97 19.58 2.29 4.61
C GLN A 97 20.12 2.38 6.04
N ALA A 98 21.39 2.75 6.20
CA ALA A 98 22.05 2.80 7.50
C ALA A 98 21.28 3.65 8.53
N ASP A 99 21.26 3.18 9.77
CA ASP A 99 20.59 3.83 10.92
C ASP A 99 19.10 4.17 10.72
N SER A 100 18.43 3.52 9.76
CA SER A 100 17.01 3.69 9.51
C SER A 100 16.14 2.71 10.29
N GLU A 101 14.89 3.10 10.53
CA GLU A 101 13.89 2.30 11.26
C GLU A 101 12.49 2.54 10.70
N VAL A 102 11.78 1.45 10.38
CA VAL A 102 10.39 1.48 9.90
C VAL A 102 9.61 0.27 10.41
N THR A 103 8.31 0.44 10.63
CA THR A 103 7.35 -0.66 10.75
C THR A 103 6.48 -0.68 9.51
N VAL A 104 6.32 -1.85 8.88
CA VAL A 104 5.48 -2.03 7.68
C VAL A 104 4.40 -3.06 7.98
N ILE A 105 3.16 -2.75 7.63
CA ILE A 105 2.00 -3.65 7.81
C ILE A 105 1.36 -3.85 6.44
N ALA A 106 1.31 -5.10 5.97
CA ALA A 106 0.67 -5.47 4.72
C ALA A 106 -0.73 -6.03 4.97
N HIS A 107 -1.71 -5.56 4.21
CA HIS A 107 -3.10 -5.98 4.24
C HIS A 107 -3.48 -6.58 2.88
N CYS A 108 -4.07 -7.77 2.89
CA CYS A 108 -4.70 -8.34 1.71
C CYS A 108 -6.22 -8.22 1.84
N ILE A 109 -6.88 -7.68 0.83
CA ILE A 109 -8.31 -7.38 0.84
C ILE A 109 -8.99 -8.17 -0.27
N PHE A 110 -9.95 -9.00 0.11
CA PHE A 110 -10.71 -9.87 -0.77
C PHE A 110 -12.20 -9.54 -0.66
N PRO A 111 -13.02 -9.89 -1.67
CA PRO A 111 -14.48 -9.76 -1.54
C PRO A 111 -14.99 -10.59 -0.36
N THR A 112 -15.99 -10.04 0.33
CA THR A 112 -16.80 -10.76 1.31
C THR A 112 -18.06 -11.34 0.69
#